data_AF-A0A3D2A158-F1
#
_entry.id   AF-A0A3D2A158-F1
#
_cell.length_a   1.000
_cell.length_b   1.000
_cell.length_c   1.000
_cell.angle_alpha   90.00
_cell.angle_beta   90.00
_cell.angle_gamma   90.00
#
_symmetry.space_group_name_H-M   'P 1'
#
loop_
_entity.id
_entity.type
_entity.pdbx_description
1 polymer ?
#
loop_
_entity_poly.entity_id
_entity_poly.type
_entity_poly.pdbx_seq_one_letter_code
_entity_poly.pdbx_strand_id
1 'polypeptide(L)'
;MLAMLPTDLSLTHLLAISVLLISWFCYPVIFKIMGKETINSQLLSVRRQWLKQVTQHGRSPFDSILIGHIVHSVAFFGSATLIVIAGLFSIVMNLESIHSTMTSLHFIDSISIELFTINFSLLALVLTISFFAFVYALRKLVYSIALIGALPVSDGTDDKKLDILIEATTMVITESLKTFNFGIRGYYYAIAAMFLFASPVICILASLLVTGILIYRQMNTSTAHAISDYVQHR
;
A
#
# COMPACT_ATOMS: atom_id res chain seq x y z
N MET A 1 -16.27 -0.35 34.78
CA MET A 1 -16.06 -0.66 33.34
C MET A 1 -14.73 -0.06 32.84
N LEU A 2 -13.67 -0.09 33.65
CA LEU A 2 -12.32 0.42 33.34
C LEU A 2 -11.23 -0.61 33.71
N ALA A 3 -11.61 -1.88 33.88
CA ALA A 3 -10.76 -2.98 34.34
C ALA A 3 -10.57 -4.05 33.24
N MET A 4 -10.31 -3.63 32.00
CA MET A 4 -9.98 -4.53 30.88
C MET A 4 -8.77 -4.05 30.05
N LEU A 5 -7.92 -3.20 30.63
CA LEU A 5 -6.63 -2.89 30.02
C LEU A 5 -5.60 -3.90 30.57
N PRO A 6 -4.79 -4.54 29.71
CA PRO A 6 -3.74 -5.46 30.16
C PRO A 6 -2.85 -4.75 31.18
N THR A 7 -2.43 -5.45 32.23
CA THR A 7 -1.47 -4.91 33.22
C THR A 7 -0.15 -4.50 32.58
N ASP A 8 0.18 -5.12 31.45
CA ASP A 8 1.43 -4.91 30.71
C ASP A 8 1.30 -3.83 29.62
N LEU A 9 0.11 -3.24 29.44
CA LEU A 9 -0.10 -2.17 28.48
C LEU A 9 0.49 -0.85 29.00
N SER A 10 1.78 -0.68 28.76
CA SER A 10 2.50 0.56 29.05
C SER A 10 2.17 1.67 28.04
N LEU A 11 2.47 2.92 28.43
CA LEU A 11 2.43 4.07 27.53
C LEU A 11 3.31 3.85 26.27
N THR A 12 4.39 3.08 26.38
CA THR A 12 5.27 2.77 25.24
C THR A 12 4.59 1.88 24.20
N HIS A 13 3.68 0.97 24.59
CA HIS A 13 2.89 0.19 23.63
C HIS A 13 1.91 1.07 22.86
N LEU A 14 1.17 1.94 23.56
CA LEU A 14 0.26 2.89 22.93
C LEU A 14 1.01 3.81 21.96
N LEU A 15 2.20 4.27 22.35
CA LEU A 15 3.07 5.08 21.50
C LEU A 15 3.55 4.30 20.27
N ALA A 16 3.95 3.03 20.43
CA ALA A 16 4.36 2.18 19.31
C ALA A 16 3.23 1.99 18.28
N ILE A 17 2.03 1.64 18.75
CA ILE A 17 0.85 1.48 17.89
C ILE A 17 0.52 2.81 17.20
N SER A 18 0.57 3.91 17.94
CA SER A 18 0.27 5.25 17.39
C SER A 18 1.30 5.66 16.33
N VAL A 19 2.60 5.49 16.59
CA VAL A 19 3.67 5.77 15.62
C VAL A 19 3.49 4.93 14.37
N LEU A 20 3.18 3.64 14.51
CA LEU A 20 2.97 2.74 13.38
C LEU A 20 1.79 3.20 12.50
N LEU A 21 0.63 3.46 13.10
CA LEU A 21 -0.56 3.88 12.37
C LEU A 21 -0.39 5.28 11.76
N ILE A 22 0.11 6.24 12.54
CA ILE A 22 0.35 7.62 12.05
C ILE A 22 1.36 7.60 10.90
N SER A 23 2.46 6.86 11.02
CA SER A 23 3.46 6.76 9.96
C SER A 23 2.86 6.18 8.67
N TRP A 24 1.96 5.20 8.77
CA TRP A 24 1.29 4.63 7.61
C TRP A 24 0.30 5.59 6.95
N PHE A 25 -0.64 6.15 7.72
CA PHE A 25 -1.70 7.00 7.19
C PHE A 25 -1.21 8.40 6.79
N CYS A 26 -0.25 8.97 7.51
CA CYS A 26 0.32 10.27 7.20
C CYS A 26 1.47 10.20 6.18
N TYR A 27 1.88 9.01 5.73
CA TYR A 27 2.93 8.84 4.71
C TYR A 27 2.76 9.77 3.48
N PRO A 28 1.57 9.93 2.87
CA PRO A 28 1.41 10.83 1.73
C PRO A 28 1.60 12.31 2.08
N VAL A 29 1.29 12.71 3.32
CA VAL A 29 1.42 14.10 3.81
C VAL A 29 2.89 14.51 3.88
N ILE A 30 3.78 13.56 4.20
CA ILE A 30 5.23 13.79 4.27
C ILE A 30 5.75 14.37 2.94
N PHE A 31 5.36 13.78 1.80
CA PHE A 31 5.80 14.28 0.49
C PHE A 31 5.18 15.63 0.11
N LYS A 32 3.94 15.89 0.54
CA LYS A 32 3.30 17.19 0.33
C LYS A 32 4.04 18.30 1.05
N ILE A 33 4.57 18.03 2.25
CA ILE A 33 5.34 18.99 3.04
C ILE A 33 6.76 19.15 2.48
N MET A 34 7.40 18.06 2.05
CA MET A 34 8.78 18.08 1.54
C MET A 34 8.92 18.81 0.20
N GLY A 35 7.83 19.01 -0.56
CA GLY A 35 7.84 19.78 -1.81
C GLY A 35 8.69 19.18 -2.94
N LYS A 36 9.10 17.92 -2.80
CA LYS A 36 9.97 17.23 -3.78
C LYS A 36 9.13 16.34 -4.69
N GLU A 37 9.52 16.29 -5.96
CA GLU A 37 8.91 15.36 -6.90
C GLU A 37 9.22 13.91 -6.49
N THR A 38 8.18 13.09 -6.52
CA THR A 38 8.27 11.66 -6.25
C THR A 38 8.22 10.90 -7.57
N ILE A 39 8.74 9.68 -7.61
CA ILE A 39 8.55 8.80 -8.78
C ILE A 39 7.07 8.74 -9.17
N ASN A 40 6.16 8.67 -8.19
CA ASN A 40 4.73 8.62 -8.45
C ASN A 40 4.17 9.87 -9.12
N SER A 41 4.67 11.07 -8.80
CA SER A 41 4.25 12.31 -9.47
C SER A 41 4.82 12.39 -10.88
N GLN A 42 6.07 11.98 -11.09
CA GLN A 42 6.69 11.97 -12.42
C GLN A 42 5.99 10.98 -13.37
N LEU A 43 5.63 9.79 -12.87
CA LEU A 43 4.91 8.78 -13.63
C LEU A 43 3.48 9.20 -14.02
N LEU A 44 2.87 10.20 -13.37
CA LEU A 44 1.59 10.77 -13.84
C LEU A 44 1.73 11.26 -15.28
N SER A 45 2.81 12.00 -15.54
CA SER A 45 3.09 12.60 -16.83
C SER A 45 3.38 11.53 -17.91
N VAL A 46 4.03 10.44 -17.53
CA VAL A 46 4.31 9.28 -18.40
C VAL A 46 3.01 8.55 -18.75
N ARG A 47 2.11 8.33 -17.78
CA ARG A 47 0.80 7.71 -18.03
C ARG A 47 -0.07 8.53 -18.96
N ARG A 48 -0.06 9.86 -18.82
CA ARG A 48 -0.76 10.78 -19.73
C ARG A 48 -0.28 10.60 -21.17
N GLN A 49 1.03 10.54 -21.36
CA GLN A 49 1.63 10.35 -22.67
C GLN A 49 1.31 8.97 -23.25
N TRP A 50 1.40 7.92 -22.45
CA TRP A 50 0.97 6.58 -22.85
C TRP A 50 -0.48 6.57 -23.34
N LEU A 51 -1.42 7.21 -22.61
CA LEU A 51 -2.81 7.30 -23.05
C LEU A 51 -2.99 8.12 -24.33
N LYS A 52 -2.21 9.19 -24.53
CA LYS A 52 -2.19 9.92 -25.81
C LYS A 52 -1.75 9.01 -26.96
N GLN A 53 -0.72 8.20 -26.73
CA GLN A 53 -0.22 7.22 -27.70
C GLN A 53 -1.28 6.14 -28.02
N VAL A 54 -1.99 5.61 -27.00
CA VAL A 54 -3.11 4.67 -27.18
C VAL A 54 -4.18 5.23 -28.13
N THR A 55 -4.47 6.53 -28.06
CA THR A 55 -5.46 7.17 -28.97
C THR A 55 -4.95 7.33 -30.40
N GLN A 56 -3.64 7.36 -30.62
CA GLN A 56 -3.04 7.61 -31.95
C GLN A 56 -2.89 6.33 -32.77
N HIS A 57 -2.50 5.20 -32.16
CA HIS A 57 -2.23 3.97 -32.91
C HIS A 57 -3.46 3.09 -33.10
N GLY A 58 -4.53 3.36 -32.36
CA GLY A 58 -5.75 2.55 -32.37
C GLY A 58 -5.57 1.20 -31.66
N ARG A 59 -6.14 1.08 -30.46
CA ARG A 59 -6.37 -0.17 -29.70
C ARG A 59 -5.34 -1.29 -29.92
N SER A 60 -4.13 -1.10 -29.40
CA SER A 60 -3.08 -2.14 -29.46
C SER A 60 -3.34 -3.27 -28.45
N PRO A 61 -3.18 -4.55 -28.84
CA PRO A 61 -3.16 -5.67 -27.89
C PRO A 61 -2.11 -5.50 -26.80
N PHE A 62 -1.02 -4.79 -27.08
CA PHE A 62 0.07 -4.53 -26.14
C PHE A 62 -0.40 -3.77 -24.89
N ASP A 63 -1.21 -2.74 -25.05
CA ASP A 63 -1.72 -1.94 -23.93
C ASP A 63 -2.65 -2.75 -23.04
N SER A 64 -3.45 -3.63 -23.65
CA SER A 64 -4.33 -4.55 -22.94
C SER A 64 -3.54 -5.54 -22.08
N ILE A 65 -2.42 -6.04 -22.59
CA ILE A 65 -1.51 -6.94 -21.85
C ILE A 65 -0.88 -6.20 -20.66
N LEU A 66 -0.41 -4.97 -20.86
CA LEU A 66 0.22 -4.18 -19.79
C LEU A 66 -0.76 -3.92 -18.63
N ILE A 67 -1.99 -3.50 -18.94
CA ILE A 67 -3.03 -3.30 -17.91
C ILE A 67 -3.41 -4.64 -17.27
N GLY A 68 -3.54 -5.70 -18.06
CA GLY A 68 -3.82 -7.05 -17.58
C GLY A 68 -2.83 -7.51 -16.51
N HIS A 69 -1.52 -7.33 -16.75
CA HIS A 69 -0.49 -7.66 -15.78
C HIS A 69 -0.66 -6.92 -14.44
N ILE A 70 -1.02 -5.64 -14.49
CA ILE A 70 -1.27 -4.84 -13.28
C ILE A 70 -2.49 -5.39 -12.54
N VAL A 71 -3.60 -5.62 -13.25
CA VAL A 71 -4.84 -6.16 -12.67
C VAL A 71 -4.61 -7.51 -12.00
N HIS A 72 -3.89 -8.42 -12.67
CA HIS A 72 -3.53 -9.72 -12.11
C HIS A 72 -2.64 -9.59 -10.87
N SER A 73 -1.69 -8.66 -10.87
CA SER A 73 -0.84 -8.39 -9.70
C SER A 73 -1.65 -7.90 -8.51
N VAL A 74 -2.59 -6.96 -8.72
CA VAL A 74 -3.47 -6.47 -7.64
C VAL A 74 -4.36 -7.59 -7.10
N ALA A 75 -4.93 -8.41 -7.99
CA ALA A 75 -5.76 -9.55 -7.60
C ALA A 75 -4.95 -10.59 -6.79
N PHE A 76 -3.72 -10.90 -7.22
CA PHE A 76 -2.82 -11.81 -6.52
C PHE A 76 -2.53 -11.32 -5.08
N PHE A 77 -2.19 -10.04 -4.91
CA PHE A 77 -2.02 -9.45 -3.58
C PHE A 77 -3.29 -9.53 -2.74
N GLY A 78 -4.46 -9.28 -3.33
CA GLY A 78 -5.76 -9.44 -2.66
C GLY A 78 -5.98 -10.86 -2.13
N SER A 79 -5.80 -11.87 -2.99
CA SER A 79 -5.95 -13.29 -2.64
C SER A 79 -4.94 -13.74 -1.58
N ALA A 80 -3.66 -13.35 -1.73
CA ALA A 80 -2.62 -13.66 -0.75
C ALA A 80 -2.97 -13.06 0.62
N THR A 81 -3.48 -11.82 0.66
CA THR A 81 -3.89 -11.18 1.92
C THR A 81 -5.03 -11.94 2.59
N LEU A 82 -6.00 -12.45 1.84
CA LEU A 82 -7.11 -13.23 2.38
C LEU A 82 -6.61 -14.52 3.06
N ILE A 83 -5.62 -15.20 2.46
CA ILE A 83 -5.00 -16.39 3.05
C ILE A 83 -4.30 -16.04 4.37
N VAL A 84 -3.52 -14.95 4.40
CA VAL A 84 -2.84 -14.52 5.63
C VAL A 84 -3.83 -14.13 6.72
N ILE A 85 -4.89 -13.40 6.36
CA ILE A 85 -5.99 -13.05 7.29
C ILE A 85 -6.63 -14.32 7.85
N ALA A 86 -6.95 -15.31 7.02
CA ALA A 86 -7.50 -16.58 7.48
C ALA A 86 -6.57 -17.29 8.47
N GLY A 87 -5.26 -17.32 8.18
CA GLY A 87 -4.25 -17.86 9.10
C GLY A 87 -4.20 -17.11 10.44
N LEU A 88 -4.29 -15.78 10.44
CA LEU A 88 -4.36 -14.99 11.66
C LEU A 88 -5.64 -15.25 12.45
N PHE A 89 -6.79 -15.39 11.78
CA PHE A 89 -8.04 -15.78 12.43
C PHE A 89 -7.93 -17.16 13.10
N SER A 90 -7.31 -18.13 12.45
CA SER A 90 -7.06 -19.45 13.05
C SER A 90 -6.19 -19.37 14.29
N ILE A 91 -5.18 -18.48 14.31
CA ILE A 91 -4.34 -18.23 15.49
C ILE A 91 -5.16 -17.59 16.61
N VAL A 92 -5.99 -16.58 16.31
CA VAL A 92 -6.84 -15.92 17.30
C VAL A 92 -7.87 -16.89 17.90
N MET A 93 -8.41 -17.82 17.11
CA MET A 93 -9.31 -18.87 17.62
C MET A 93 -8.63 -19.88 18.54
N ASN A 94 -7.30 -20.04 18.44
CA ASN A 94 -6.51 -20.99 19.24
C ASN A 94 -5.48 -20.26 20.13
N LEU A 95 -5.81 -19.03 20.55
CA LEU A 95 -4.84 -18.11 21.12
C LEU A 95 -4.15 -18.65 22.38
N GLU A 96 -4.88 -19.32 23.27
CA GLU A 96 -4.35 -19.93 24.50
C GLU A 96 -3.27 -21.00 24.21
N SER A 97 -3.52 -21.83 23.20
CA SER A 97 -2.58 -22.89 22.77
C SER A 97 -1.32 -22.29 22.15
N ILE A 98 -1.48 -21.28 21.30
CA ILE A 98 -0.34 -20.59 20.67
C ILE A 98 0.48 -19.81 21.69
N HIS A 99 -0.18 -19.10 22.61
CA HIS A 99 0.45 -18.30 23.66
C HIS A 99 1.27 -19.19 24.62
N SER A 100 0.70 -20.30 25.09
CA SER A 100 1.39 -21.26 25.95
C SER A 100 2.61 -21.88 25.26
N THR A 101 2.49 -22.24 23.97
CA THR A 101 3.60 -22.75 23.17
C THR A 101 4.73 -21.72 23.04
N MET A 102 4.42 -20.48 22.69
CA MET A 102 5.41 -19.40 22.54
C MET A 102 6.13 -19.08 23.85
N THR A 103 5.39 -19.08 24.97
CA THR A 103 5.95 -18.85 26.31
C THR A 103 6.90 -19.98 26.72
N SER A 104 6.55 -21.25 26.43
CA SER A 104 7.42 -22.40 26.75
C SER A 104 8.75 -22.39 26.00
N LEU A 105 8.80 -21.77 24.81
CA LEU A 105 10.01 -21.62 24.01
C LEU A 105 10.92 -20.45 24.46
N HIS A 106 10.54 -19.70 25.52
CA HIS A 106 11.21 -18.46 25.95
C HIS A 106 11.42 -17.44 24.81
N PHE A 107 10.59 -17.51 23.76
CA PHE A 107 10.68 -16.61 22.61
C PHE A 107 10.14 -15.20 22.91
N ILE A 108 9.30 -15.10 23.94
CA ILE A 108 8.59 -13.89 24.36
C ILE A 108 8.67 -13.84 25.89
N ASP A 109 9.32 -12.84 26.46
CA ASP A 109 9.27 -12.59 27.90
C ASP A 109 7.84 -12.23 28.30
N SER A 110 7.21 -13.06 29.13
CA SER A 110 5.95 -12.86 29.88
C SER A 110 4.98 -11.78 29.36
N ILE A 111 4.56 -11.86 28.10
CA ILE A 111 3.47 -11.04 27.54
C ILE A 111 2.15 -11.61 28.04
N SER A 112 1.26 -10.79 28.64
CA SER A 112 -0.09 -11.24 28.98
C SER A 112 -0.89 -11.70 27.75
N ILE A 113 -1.82 -12.63 27.94
CA ILE A 113 -2.68 -13.12 26.86
C ILE A 113 -3.52 -12.00 26.24
N GLU A 114 -3.92 -11.01 27.02
CA GLU A 114 -4.66 -9.84 26.55
C GLU A 114 -3.81 -8.97 25.63
N LEU A 115 -2.55 -8.70 25.99
CA LEU A 115 -1.63 -7.93 25.14
C LEU A 115 -1.28 -8.72 23.86
N PHE A 116 -1.11 -10.04 23.96
CA PHE A 116 -0.94 -10.93 22.81
C PHE A 116 -2.15 -10.86 21.86
N THR A 117 -3.37 -10.84 22.40
CA THR A 117 -4.63 -10.65 21.64
C THR A 117 -4.64 -9.31 20.91
N ILE A 118 -4.24 -8.22 21.58
CA ILE A 118 -4.20 -6.87 21.00
C ILE A 118 -3.20 -6.82 19.84
N ASN A 119 -2.01 -7.42 20.00
CA ASN A 119 -0.99 -7.45 18.95
C ASN A 119 -1.47 -8.20 17.70
N PHE A 120 -2.09 -9.38 17.87
CA PHE A 120 -2.69 -10.11 16.76
C PHE A 120 -3.86 -9.35 16.12
N SER A 121 -4.69 -8.69 16.93
CA SER A 121 -5.80 -7.88 16.45
C SER A 121 -5.31 -6.68 15.63
N LEU A 122 -4.23 -6.02 16.05
CA LEU A 122 -3.59 -4.95 15.30
C LEU A 122 -3.05 -5.46 13.95
N LEU A 123 -2.38 -6.61 13.94
CA LEU A 123 -1.86 -7.21 12.71
C LEU A 123 -3.01 -7.56 11.74
N ALA A 124 -4.08 -8.18 12.26
CA ALA A 124 -5.29 -8.49 11.51
C ALA A 124 -5.96 -7.22 10.96
N LEU A 125 -6.01 -6.13 11.75
CA LEU A 125 -6.56 -4.84 11.34
C LEU A 125 -5.75 -4.23 10.19
N VAL A 126 -4.42 -4.18 10.30
CA VAL A 126 -3.54 -3.64 9.26
C VAL A 126 -3.70 -4.41 7.94
N LEU A 127 -3.72 -5.75 8.02
CA LEU A 127 -3.92 -6.59 6.84
C LEU A 127 -5.33 -6.47 6.26
N THR A 128 -6.35 -6.34 7.10
CA THR A 128 -7.74 -6.12 6.64
C THR A 128 -7.86 -4.79 5.89
N ILE A 129 -7.29 -3.72 6.42
CA ILE A 129 -7.25 -2.42 5.73
C ILE A 129 -6.49 -2.54 4.40
N SER A 130 -5.37 -3.28 4.38
CA SER A 130 -4.60 -3.54 3.16
C SER A 130 -5.40 -4.34 2.12
N PHE A 131 -6.15 -5.35 2.56
CA PHE A 131 -7.06 -6.13 1.71
C PHE A 131 -8.13 -5.24 1.08
N PHE A 132 -8.80 -4.41 1.86
CA PHE A 132 -9.80 -3.48 1.32
C PHE A 132 -9.18 -2.46 0.37
N ALA A 133 -7.94 -2.02 0.60
CA ALA A 133 -7.22 -1.18 -0.35
C ALA A 133 -6.98 -1.91 -1.69
N PHE A 134 -6.64 -3.19 -1.67
CA PHE A 134 -6.50 -3.98 -2.91
C PHE A 134 -7.82 -4.19 -3.64
N VAL A 135 -8.90 -4.50 -2.93
CA VAL A 135 -10.25 -4.58 -3.51
C VAL A 135 -10.65 -3.25 -4.15
N TYR A 136 -10.40 -2.15 -3.46
CA TYR A 136 -10.72 -0.82 -3.96
C TYR A 136 -9.85 -0.42 -5.16
N ALA A 137 -8.55 -0.75 -5.14
CA ALA A 137 -7.65 -0.55 -6.27
C ALA A 137 -8.11 -1.34 -7.50
N LEU A 138 -8.50 -2.61 -7.32
CA LEU A 138 -9.01 -3.47 -8.40
C LEU A 138 -10.26 -2.87 -9.04
N ARG A 139 -11.20 -2.38 -8.23
CA ARG A 139 -12.41 -1.70 -8.70
C ARG A 139 -12.07 -0.45 -9.52
N LYS A 140 -11.12 0.38 -9.06
CA LYS A 140 -10.66 1.55 -9.82
C LYS A 140 -9.94 1.17 -11.13
N LEU A 141 -9.22 0.05 -11.16
CA LEU A 141 -8.61 -0.47 -12.40
C LEU A 141 -9.68 -0.90 -13.41
N VAL A 142 -10.77 -1.54 -12.96
CA VAL A 142 -11.91 -1.87 -13.83
C VAL A 142 -12.53 -0.60 -14.43
N TYR A 143 -12.67 0.47 -13.64
CA TYR A 143 -13.11 1.77 -14.16
C TYR A 143 -12.12 2.36 -15.18
N SER A 144 -10.82 2.23 -14.90
CA SER A 144 -9.76 2.69 -15.81
C SER A 144 -9.85 1.96 -17.16
N ILE A 145 -10.07 0.64 -17.17
CA ILE A 145 -10.23 -0.14 -18.41
C ILE A 145 -11.42 0.37 -19.23
N ALA A 146 -12.57 0.61 -18.59
CA ALA A 146 -13.75 1.13 -19.27
C ALA A 146 -13.49 2.51 -19.90
N LEU A 147 -12.82 3.41 -19.18
CA LEU A 147 -12.45 4.73 -19.68
C LEU A 147 -11.46 4.63 -20.86
N ILE A 148 -10.42 3.80 -20.73
CA ILE A 148 -9.41 3.59 -21.78
C ILE A 148 -10.07 3.02 -23.05
N GLY A 149 -10.95 2.03 -22.91
CA GLY A 149 -11.65 1.42 -24.04
C GLY A 149 -12.62 2.37 -24.76
N ALA A 150 -13.12 3.38 -24.05
CA ALA A 150 -14.02 4.41 -24.56
C ALA A 150 -13.29 5.62 -25.18
N LEU A 151 -11.97 5.72 -25.06
CA LEU A 151 -11.22 6.80 -25.68
C LEU A 151 -11.37 6.73 -27.23
N PRO A 152 -11.69 7.86 -27.89
CA PRO A 152 -11.77 7.90 -29.34
C PRO A 152 -10.37 7.80 -29.95
N VAL A 153 -10.30 7.30 -31.18
CA VAL A 153 -9.07 7.33 -31.97
C VAL A 153 -8.86 8.77 -32.43
N SER A 154 -7.65 9.29 -32.25
CA SER A 154 -7.28 10.62 -32.70
C SER A 154 -7.21 10.65 -34.23
N ASP A 155 -7.79 11.67 -34.84
CA ASP A 155 -7.71 11.95 -36.27
C ASP A 155 -6.50 12.86 -36.63
N GLY A 156 -5.61 13.10 -35.66
CA GLY A 156 -4.45 13.98 -35.81
C GLY A 156 -4.75 15.47 -35.62
N THR A 157 -6.01 15.86 -35.35
CA THR A 157 -6.34 17.23 -34.98
C THR A 157 -6.22 17.45 -33.47
N ASP A 158 -5.87 18.68 -33.08
CA ASP A 158 -5.75 19.06 -31.66
C ASP A 158 -7.15 19.23 -31.05
N ASP A 159 -7.72 18.11 -30.57
CA ASP A 159 -9.03 18.09 -29.93
C ASP A 159 -8.92 18.28 -28.40
N LYS A 160 -9.28 19.48 -27.94
CA LYS A 160 -9.37 19.80 -26.51
C LYS A 160 -10.26 18.83 -25.74
N LYS A 161 -11.31 18.25 -26.35
CA LYS A 161 -12.18 17.28 -25.70
C LYS A 161 -11.43 15.97 -25.46
N LEU A 162 -10.65 15.51 -26.43
CA LEU A 162 -9.80 14.32 -26.28
C LEU A 162 -8.79 14.50 -25.13
N ASP A 163 -8.16 15.67 -25.03
CA ASP A 163 -7.23 15.97 -23.95
C ASP A 163 -7.89 15.92 -22.56
N ILE A 164 -9.12 16.41 -22.42
CA ILE A 164 -9.89 16.30 -21.17
C ILE A 164 -10.18 14.83 -20.82
N LEU A 165 -10.56 14.00 -21.81
CA LEU A 165 -10.81 12.58 -21.60
C LEU A 165 -9.54 11.82 -21.21
N ILE A 166 -8.41 12.14 -21.85
CA ILE A 166 -7.09 11.57 -21.52
C ILE A 166 -6.71 11.95 -20.09
N GLU A 167 -6.87 13.21 -19.69
CA GLU A 167 -6.52 13.67 -18.34
C GLU A 167 -7.38 12.98 -17.27
N ALA A 168 -8.70 12.90 -17.49
CA ALA A 168 -9.61 12.21 -16.58
C ALA A 168 -9.23 10.71 -16.45
N THR A 169 -8.92 10.05 -17.56
CA THR A 169 -8.50 8.64 -17.58
C THR A 169 -7.16 8.45 -16.86
N THR A 170 -6.21 9.36 -17.09
CA THR A 170 -4.89 9.39 -16.42
C THR A 170 -5.04 9.49 -14.90
N MET A 171 -5.96 10.34 -14.46
CA MET A 171 -6.24 10.53 -13.03
C MET A 171 -6.77 9.23 -12.40
N VAL A 172 -7.76 8.58 -13.04
CA VAL A 172 -8.37 7.35 -12.49
C VAL A 172 -7.36 6.20 -12.41
N ILE A 173 -6.54 5.96 -13.45
CA ILE A 173 -5.51 4.91 -13.39
C ILE A 173 -4.43 5.25 -12.34
N THR A 174 -4.06 6.52 -12.21
CA THR A 174 -3.07 6.94 -11.22
C THR A 174 -3.60 6.76 -9.79
N GLU A 175 -4.86 7.11 -9.52
CA GLU A 175 -5.50 6.87 -8.23
C GLU A 175 -5.65 5.37 -7.92
N SER A 176 -5.88 4.54 -8.94
CA SER A 176 -5.89 3.08 -8.80
C SER A 176 -4.56 2.58 -8.27
N LEU A 177 -3.46 3.00 -8.90
CA LEU A 177 -2.10 2.59 -8.53
C LEU A 177 -1.65 3.19 -7.19
N LYS A 178 -2.08 4.41 -6.83
CA LYS A 178 -1.84 4.97 -5.49
C LYS A 178 -2.53 4.14 -4.41
N THR A 179 -3.77 3.71 -4.67
CA THR A 179 -4.53 2.85 -3.75
C THR A 179 -3.86 1.48 -3.59
N PHE A 180 -3.38 0.89 -4.70
CA PHE A 180 -2.61 -0.36 -4.65
C PHE A 180 -1.33 -0.20 -3.82
N ASN A 181 -0.56 0.85 -4.07
CA ASN A 181 0.65 1.15 -3.28
C ASN A 181 0.35 1.42 -1.80
N PHE A 182 -0.81 1.97 -1.45
CA PHE A 182 -1.22 2.13 -0.05
C PHE A 182 -1.39 0.76 0.65
N GLY A 183 -2.02 -0.21 -0.02
CA GLY A 183 -2.13 -1.58 0.50
C GLY A 183 -0.77 -2.28 0.61
N ILE A 184 0.11 -2.10 -0.39
CA ILE A 184 1.50 -2.62 -0.32
C ILE A 184 2.24 -2.03 0.89
N ARG A 185 2.13 -0.73 1.15
CA ARG A 185 2.73 -0.10 2.34
C ARG A 185 2.22 -0.74 3.64
N GLY A 186 0.94 -1.10 3.69
CA GLY A 186 0.36 -1.79 4.84
C GLY A 186 1.08 -3.10 5.18
N TYR A 187 1.61 -3.83 4.19
CA TYR A 187 2.44 -5.02 4.44
C TYR A 187 3.77 -4.69 5.13
N TYR A 188 4.44 -3.60 4.75
CA TYR A 188 5.65 -3.18 5.44
C TYR A 188 5.37 -2.81 6.89
N TYR A 189 4.24 -2.14 7.16
CA TYR A 189 3.82 -1.83 8.53
C TYR A 189 3.29 -3.05 9.28
N ALA A 190 2.73 -4.06 8.62
CA ALA A 190 2.38 -5.34 9.23
C ALA A 190 3.64 -6.06 9.72
N ILE A 191 4.72 -6.05 8.93
CA ILE A 191 6.03 -6.58 9.34
C ILE A 191 6.58 -5.77 10.53
N ALA A 192 6.48 -4.44 10.51
CA ALA A 192 6.86 -3.62 11.66
C ALA A 192 6.04 -3.96 12.91
N ALA A 193 4.73 -4.20 12.77
CA ALA A 193 3.84 -4.60 13.86
C ALA A 193 4.22 -5.96 14.45
N MET A 194 4.81 -6.88 13.69
CA MET A 194 5.30 -8.16 14.23
C MET A 194 6.39 -7.96 15.31
N PHE A 195 7.16 -6.87 15.25
CA PHE A 195 8.15 -6.59 16.29
C PHE A 195 7.51 -6.14 17.62
N LEU A 196 6.21 -5.84 17.64
CA LEU A 196 5.48 -5.55 18.87
C LEU A 196 5.39 -6.76 19.80
N PHE A 197 5.49 -7.99 19.26
CA PHE A 197 5.59 -9.22 20.05
C PHE A 197 6.94 -9.36 20.77
N ALA A 198 7.99 -8.67 20.31
CA ALA A 198 9.30 -8.70 20.95
C ALA A 198 9.48 -7.50 21.90
N SER A 199 9.22 -6.28 21.41
CA SER A 199 9.28 -5.07 22.23
C SER A 199 8.59 -3.89 21.53
N PRO A 200 7.86 -3.03 22.28
CA PRO A 200 7.30 -1.81 21.71
C PRO A 200 8.38 -0.86 21.15
N VAL A 201 9.58 -0.85 21.73
CA VAL A 201 10.70 -0.02 21.24
C VAL A 201 11.20 -0.50 19.88
N ILE A 202 11.32 -1.83 19.70
CA ILE A 202 11.73 -2.41 18.41
C ILE A 202 10.66 -2.14 17.35
N CYS A 203 9.37 -2.21 17.71
CA CYS A 203 8.27 -1.85 16.82
C CYS A 203 8.34 -0.37 16.35
N ILE A 204 8.66 0.57 17.26
CA ILE A 204 8.86 1.98 16.90
C ILE A 204 10.03 2.13 15.93
N LEU A 205 11.19 1.54 16.25
CA LEU A 205 12.37 1.61 15.40
C LEU A 205 12.12 0.98 14.02
N ALA A 206 11.45 -0.17 13.98
CA ALA A 206 11.07 -0.83 12.74
C ALA A 206 10.10 0.04 11.91
N SER A 207 9.11 0.68 12.54
CA SER A 207 8.16 1.56 11.87
C SER A 207 8.84 2.79 11.27
N LEU A 208 9.78 3.41 12.00
CA LEU A 208 10.57 4.54 11.52
C LEU A 208 11.52 4.11 10.38
N LEU A 209 12.17 2.96 10.50
CA LEU A 209 13.04 2.40 9.48
C LEU A 209 12.26 2.09 8.19
N VAL A 210 11.08 1.46 8.30
CA VAL A 210 10.18 1.22 7.17
C VAL A 210 9.81 2.55 6.50
N THR A 211 9.43 3.55 7.29
CA THR A 211 9.09 4.88 6.77
C THR A 211 10.26 5.51 6.03
N GLY A 212 11.47 5.46 6.61
CA GLY A 212 12.70 5.95 6.00
C GLY A 212 13.04 5.25 4.70
N ILE A 213 12.92 3.92 4.65
CA ILE A 213 13.13 3.12 3.43
C ILE A 213 12.12 3.52 2.35
N LEU A 214 10.85 3.67 2.70
CA LEU A 214 9.81 4.04 1.74
C LEU A 214 10.03 5.45 1.17
N ILE A 215 10.45 6.41 2.00
CA ILE A 215 10.83 7.76 1.57
C ILE A 215 12.05 7.72 0.65
N TYR A 216 13.12 7.03 1.05
CA TYR A 216 14.33 6.87 0.25
C TYR A 216 14.01 6.29 -1.12
N ARG A 217 13.18 5.23 -1.16
CA ARG A 217 12.77 4.56 -2.40
C ARG A 217 12.05 5.47 -3.38
N GLN A 218 11.28 6.43 -2.90
CA GLN A 218 10.51 7.34 -3.76
C GLN A 218 11.32 8.48 -4.37
N MET A 219 12.53 8.74 -3.88
CA MET A 219 13.22 10.00 -4.18
C MET A 219 14.68 9.83 -4.56
N ASN A 220 15.40 8.92 -3.90
CA ASN A 220 16.86 8.94 -3.87
C ASN A 220 17.48 7.66 -4.45
N THR A 221 16.70 6.89 -5.21
CA THR A 221 17.17 5.68 -5.90
C THR A 221 17.67 6.02 -7.30
N SER A 222 18.56 5.21 -7.86
CA SER A 222 18.97 5.33 -9.27
C SER A 222 17.76 5.24 -10.21
N THR A 223 16.71 4.51 -9.82
CA THR A 223 15.44 4.45 -10.52
C THR A 223 14.71 5.80 -10.53
N ALA A 224 14.71 6.54 -9.42
CA ALA A 224 14.09 7.86 -9.37
C ALA A 224 14.78 8.84 -10.34
N HIS A 225 16.11 8.83 -10.37
CA HIS A 225 16.90 9.65 -11.28
C HIS A 225 16.63 9.27 -12.74
N ALA A 226 16.67 7.97 -13.07
CA ALA A 226 16.39 7.52 -14.44
C ALA A 226 14.97 7.88 -14.93
N ILE A 227 13.96 7.85 -14.04
CA ILE A 227 12.59 8.28 -14.40
C ILE A 227 12.53 9.79 -14.59
N SER A 228 13.22 10.57 -13.75
CA SER A 228 13.34 12.01 -13.92
C SER A 228 13.99 12.35 -15.27
N ASP A 229 15.08 11.68 -15.61
CA ASP A 229 15.79 11.86 -16.89
C ASP A 229 14.88 11.51 -18.07
N TYR A 230 14.12 10.41 -17.98
CA TYR A 230 13.13 10.04 -19.00
C TYR A 230 12.06 11.12 -19.17
N VAL A 231 11.57 11.72 -18.09
CA VAL A 231 10.56 12.79 -18.15
C VAL A 231 11.10 14.07 -18.78
N GLN A 232 12.40 14.35 -18.61
CA GLN A 232 13.06 15.54 -19.16
C GLN A 232 13.37 15.44 -20.67
N HIS A 233 13.61 14.23 -21.19
CA HIS A 233 14.08 14.01 -22.58
C HIS A 233 12.99 13.53 -23.55
N ARG A 234 11.71 13.69 -23.22
CA ARG A 234 10.57 13.18 -23.99
C ARG A 234 9.87 14.23 -24.86
#